data_AF-A0AAU3GG93-F1
#
_entry.id   AF-A0AAU3GG93-F1
#
_cell.length_a   1.000
_cell.length_b   1.000
_cell.length_c   1.000
_cell.angle_alpha   90.00
_cell.angle_beta   90.00
_cell.angle_gamma   90.00
#
_symmetry.space_group_name_H-M   'P 1'
#
loop_
_entity.id
_entity.type
_entity.pdbx_description
1 polymer ?
#
loop_
_entity_poly.entity_id
_entity_poly.type
_entity_poly.pdbx_seq_one_letter_code
_entity_poly.pdbx_strand_id
1 'polypeptide(L)'
;MSRSTATIACVCCGKPGQHNARGLRTSCYDRHRAKGTLDRYPRRPPAAPRPPKEPHGKRMLARYAELVSRRLSPARIAWELGVGERTVQRYAAAYALQRAEQAQGRAA
;
A
#
# COMPACT_ATOMS: atom_id res chain seq x y z
N MET A 1 -8.90 5.76 26.48
CA MET A 1 -8.94 4.46 25.76
C MET A 1 -7.60 4.22 25.08
N SER A 2 -6.71 3.49 25.75
CA SER A 2 -5.37 3.19 25.24
C SER A 2 -5.48 2.20 24.09
N ARG A 3 -4.95 2.53 22.91
CA ARG A 3 -4.89 1.59 21.78
C ARG A 3 -4.00 0.43 22.20
N SER A 4 -4.56 -0.77 22.33
CA SER A 4 -3.79 -1.99 22.48
C SER A 4 -2.94 -2.18 21.23
N THR A 5 -1.69 -1.69 21.25
CA THR A 5 -0.69 -2.04 20.25
C THR A 5 -0.42 -3.52 20.43
N ALA A 6 -1.11 -4.36 19.65
CA ALA A 6 -0.85 -5.78 19.62
C ALA A 6 0.63 -5.98 19.28
N THR A 7 1.41 -6.40 20.27
CA THR A 7 2.84 -6.69 20.09
C THR A 7 2.95 -7.90 19.19
N ILE A 8 3.31 -7.68 17.92
CA ILE A 8 3.41 -8.75 16.93
C ILE A 8 4.51 -9.72 17.35
N ALA A 9 4.22 -11.02 17.41
CA ALA A 9 5.20 -12.06 17.71
C ALA A 9 6.07 -12.39 16.49
N CYS A 10 7.33 -12.77 16.68
CA CYS A 10 8.19 -13.24 15.60
C CYS A 10 7.73 -14.60 15.08
N VAL A 11 7.53 -14.74 13.77
CA VAL A 11 7.11 -16.00 13.13
C VAL A 11 8.15 -17.12 13.30
N CYS A 12 9.44 -16.79 13.41
CA CYS A 12 10.50 -17.78 13.61
C CYS A 12 10.58 -18.30 15.05
N CYS A 13 10.38 -17.45 16.05
CA CYS A 13 10.72 -17.81 17.44
C CYS A 13 9.66 -17.45 18.48
N GLY A 14 8.48 -16.97 18.08
CA GLY A 14 7.36 -16.59 18.96
C GLY A 14 7.60 -15.34 19.83
N LYS A 15 8.84 -14.86 19.93
CA LYS A 15 9.19 -13.75 20.82
C LYS A 15 8.73 -12.39 20.26
N PRO A 16 8.20 -11.48 21.09
CA PRO A 16 7.93 -10.11 20.69
C PRO A 16 9.22 -9.32 20.46
N GLY A 17 9.14 -8.20 19.74
CA GLY A 17 10.26 -7.30 19.52
C GLY A 17 10.06 -6.35 18.34
N GLN A 18 11.13 -5.69 17.92
CA GLN A 18 11.14 -4.93 16.67
C GLN A 18 11.24 -5.88 15.48
N HIS A 19 10.36 -5.69 14.49
CA HIS A 19 10.28 -6.53 13.29
C HIS A 19 10.79 -5.79 12.06
N ASN A 20 11.48 -6.55 11.20
CA ASN A 20 11.80 -6.14 9.84
C ASN A 20 10.69 -6.66 8.90
N ALA A 21 11.08 -7.36 7.82
CA ALA A 21 10.14 -7.97 6.89
C ALA A 21 9.76 -9.40 7.30
N ARG A 22 8.74 -9.95 6.61
CA ARG A 22 8.33 -11.37 6.72
C ARG A 22 7.90 -11.80 8.14
N GLY A 23 7.46 -10.86 8.97
CA GLY A 23 7.01 -11.16 10.35
C GLY A 23 8.14 -11.62 11.28
N LEU A 24 9.40 -11.35 10.92
CA LEU A 24 10.56 -11.71 11.73
C LEU A 24 11.04 -10.52 12.54
N ARG A 25 11.37 -10.77 13.82
CA ARG A 25 12.14 -9.81 14.61
C ARG A 25 13.51 -9.57 13.96
N THR A 26 14.09 -8.38 14.12
CA THR A 26 15.35 -7.95 13.49
C THR A 26 16.45 -9.03 13.54
N SER A 27 16.74 -9.58 14.72
CA SER A 27 17.77 -10.61 14.90
C SER A 27 17.49 -11.94 14.18
N CYS A 28 16.22 -12.35 14.08
CA CYS A 28 15.85 -13.53 13.31
C CYS A 28 15.95 -13.25 11.81
N TYR A 29 15.51 -12.07 11.38
CA TYR A 29 15.62 -11.64 9.99
C TYR A 29 17.08 -11.65 9.52
N ASP A 30 18.00 -11.05 10.27
CA ASP A 30 19.41 -10.95 9.89
C ASP A 30 20.09 -12.32 9.86
N ARG A 31 19.77 -13.19 10.82
CA ARG A 31 20.24 -14.58 10.83
C ARG A 31 19.78 -15.35 9.58
N HIS A 32 18.51 -15.25 9.22
CA HIS A 32 17.98 -15.94 8.04
C HIS A 32 18.46 -15.32 6.74
N ARG A 33 18.70 -14.01 6.72
CA ARG A 33 19.33 -13.30 5.60
C ARG A 33 20.74 -13.82 5.36
N ALA A 34 21.58 -13.87 6.41
CA ALA A 34 22.95 -14.36 6.32
C ALA A 34 23.02 -15.83 5.85
N LYS A 35 22.04 -16.65 6.25
CA LYS A 35 21.94 -18.06 5.86
C LYS A 35 21.23 -18.30 4.52
N GLY A 36 20.73 -17.27 3.84
CA GLY A 36 19.96 -17.41 2.60
C GLY A 36 18.64 -18.18 2.75
N THR A 37 18.03 -18.19 3.95
CA THR A 37 16.83 -18.99 4.27
C THR A 37 15.56 -18.15 4.44
N LEU A 38 15.56 -16.89 3.98
CA LEU A 38 14.42 -15.98 4.12
C LEU A 38 13.17 -16.43 3.36
N ASP A 39 13.32 -17.24 2.30
CA ASP A 39 12.19 -17.65 1.47
C ASP A 39 11.28 -18.68 2.13
N ARG A 40 11.71 -19.28 3.25
CA ARG A 40 10.85 -20.08 4.12
C ARG A 40 9.75 -19.26 4.82
N TYR A 41 9.91 -17.94 4.85
CA TYR A 41 8.97 -17.03 5.50
C TYR A 41 8.21 -16.24 4.44
N PRO A 42 6.87 -16.25 4.44
CA PRO A 42 6.09 -15.57 3.41
C PRO A 42 6.38 -14.07 3.45
N ARG A 43 6.54 -13.47 2.27
CA ARG A 43 6.48 -12.00 2.16
C ARG A 43 5.05 -11.59 2.46
N ARG A 44 4.89 -10.56 3.30
CA ARG A 44 3.58 -9.96 3.49
C ARG A 44 3.13 -9.45 2.11
N PRO A 45 1.94 -9.84 1.62
CA PRO A 45 1.46 -9.32 0.36
C PRO A 45 1.47 -7.78 0.45
N PRO A 46 1.82 -7.09 -0.65
CA PRO A 46 1.69 -5.64 -0.67
C PRO A 46 0.27 -5.29 -0.25
N ALA A 47 0.13 -4.27 0.61
CA ALA A 47 -1.19 -3.82 1.02
C ALA A 47 -2.01 -3.56 -0.25
N ALA A 48 -3.21 -4.14 -0.31
CA ALA A 48 -4.13 -3.88 -1.41
C ALA A 48 -4.26 -2.36 -1.59
N PRO A 49 -4.35 -1.87 -2.83
CA PRO A 49 -4.61 -0.45 -3.06
C PRO A 49 -5.89 -0.09 -2.32
N ARG A 50 -5.85 0.99 -1.54
CA ARG A 50 -7.01 1.49 -0.82
C ARG A 50 -7.23 2.93 -1.24
N PRO A 51 -8.48 3.34 -1.49
CA PRO A 51 -8.77 4.73 -1.75
C PRO A 51 -8.32 5.58 -0.54
N PRO A 52 -7.78 6.78 -0.77
CA PRO A 52 -7.37 7.68 0.30
C PRO A 52 -8.57 8.05 1.18
N LYS A 53 -8.40 7.96 2.49
CA LYS A 53 -9.46 8.28 3.47
C LYS A 53 -9.49 9.76 3.86
N GLU A 54 -8.34 10.41 3.81
CA GLU A 54 -8.17 11.81 4.23
C GLU A 54 -8.70 12.80 3.17
N PRO A 55 -9.22 13.97 3.59
CA PRO A 55 -9.78 14.97 2.66
C PRO A 55 -8.81 15.40 1.56
N HIS A 56 -7.54 15.61 1.90
CA HIS A 56 -6.51 15.97 0.93
C HIS A 56 -6.32 14.87 -0.12
N GLY A 57 -6.19 13.61 0.30
CA GLY A 57 -6.02 12.50 -0.62
C GLY A 57 -7.24 12.27 -1.51
N LYS A 58 -8.46 12.48 -1.00
CA LYS A 58 -9.68 12.45 -1.81
C LYS A 58 -9.69 13.54 -2.89
N ARG A 59 -9.30 14.78 -2.55
CA ARG A 59 -9.17 15.87 -3.53
C ARG A 59 -8.14 15.56 -4.61
N MET A 60 -7.00 14.99 -4.23
CA MET A 60 -5.96 14.60 -5.19
C MET A 60 -6.45 13.48 -6.12
N LEU A 61 -7.20 12.50 -5.62
CA LEU A 61 -7.78 11.46 -6.46
C LEU A 61 -8.85 12.01 -7.42
N ALA A 62 -9.65 12.98 -7.00
CA ALA A 62 -10.61 13.67 -7.87
C ALA A 62 -9.90 14.45 -9.00
N ARG A 63 -8.86 15.22 -8.65
CA ARG A 63 -8.00 15.89 -9.64
C ARG A 63 -7.34 14.90 -10.60
N TYR A 64 -6.85 13.77 -10.10
CA TYR A 64 -6.31 12.70 -10.93
C TYR A 64 -7.37 12.22 -11.95
N ALA A 65 -8.61 11.98 -11.51
CA ALA A 65 -9.70 11.55 -12.40
C ALA A 65 -10.00 12.58 -13.51
N GLU A 66 -9.97 13.88 -13.19
CA GLU A 66 -10.12 14.96 -14.18
C GLU A 66 -8.98 14.99 -15.21
N LEU A 67 -7.74 14.72 -14.77
CA LEU A 67 -6.59 14.70 -15.67
C LEU A 67 -6.57 13.46 -16.57
N VAL A 68 -7.04 12.31 -16.05
CA VAL A 68 -7.22 11.08 -16.84
C VAL A 68 -8.31 11.24 -17.89
N SER A 69 -9.42 11.93 -17.60
CA SER A 69 -10.48 12.16 -18.59
C SER A 69 -10.00 13.01 -19.78
N ARG A 70 -8.97 13.83 -19.57
CA ARG A 70 -8.24 14.60 -20.60
C ARG A 70 -7.19 13.76 -21.35
N ARG A 71 -7.09 12.46 -21.09
CA ARG A 71 -6.14 11.51 -21.71
C ARG A 71 -4.67 11.93 -21.59
N LEU A 72 -4.31 12.58 -20.48
CA LEU A 72 -2.91 12.96 -20.21
C LEU A 72 -2.05 11.73 -19.88
N SER A 73 -0.76 11.80 -20.22
CA SER A 73 0.20 10.75 -19.87
C SER A 73 0.47 10.71 -18.36
N PRO A 74 0.85 9.55 -17.77
CA PRO A 74 1.15 9.45 -16.34
C PRO A 74 2.25 10.43 -15.87
N ALA A 75 3.27 10.66 -16.69
CA ALA A 75 4.33 11.64 -16.41
C ALA A 75 3.79 13.08 -16.38
N ARG A 76 2.90 13.45 -17.30
CA ARG A 76 2.27 14.77 -17.30
C ARG A 76 1.35 14.94 -16.09
N ILE A 77 0.58 13.91 -15.73
CA ILE A 77 -0.26 13.90 -14.54
C ILE A 77 0.58 14.07 -13.27
N ALA A 78 1.74 13.40 -13.18
CA ALA A 78 2.67 13.53 -12.06
C ALA A 78 3.12 14.99 -11.87
N TRP A 79 3.50 15.63 -12.99
CA TRP A 79 3.89 17.03 -13.03
C TRP A 79 2.75 17.97 -12.60
N GLU A 80 1.55 17.82 -13.17
CA GLU A 80 0.37 18.66 -12.83
C GLU A 80 -0.06 18.53 -11.36
N LEU A 81 0.10 17.35 -10.79
CA LEU A 81 -0.24 17.07 -9.39
C LEU A 81 0.90 17.42 -8.42
N GLY A 82 2.11 17.73 -8.91
CA GLY A 82 3.28 17.98 -8.06
C GLY A 82 3.71 16.75 -7.25
N VAL A 83 3.58 15.54 -7.81
CA VAL A 83 3.90 14.28 -7.14
C VAL A 83 4.79 13.40 -8.00
N GLY A 84 5.49 12.45 -7.38
CA GLY A 84 6.25 11.43 -8.13
C GLY A 84 5.34 10.41 -8.84
N GLU A 85 5.85 9.77 -9.89
CA GLU A 85 5.12 8.76 -10.68
C GLU A 85 4.56 7.61 -9.85
N ARG A 86 5.27 7.19 -8.80
CA ARG A 86 4.80 6.14 -7.88
C ARG A 86 3.50 6.55 -7.16
N THR A 87 3.31 7.84 -6.89
CA THR A 87 2.08 8.37 -6.32
C THR A 87 0.96 8.36 -7.35
N VAL A 88 1.26 8.69 -8.62
CA VAL A 88 0.30 8.57 -9.73
C VAL A 88 -0.18 7.13 -9.91
N GLN A 89 0.72 6.15 -9.85
CA GLN A 89 0.35 4.73 -9.91
C GLN A 89 -0.59 4.33 -8.76
N ARG A 90 -0.40 4.88 -7.55
CA ARG A 90 -1.32 4.66 -6.42
C ARG A 90 -2.70 5.26 -6.69
N TYR A 91 -2.77 6.47 -7.27
CA TYR A 91 -4.04 7.06 -7.68
C TYR A 91 -4.71 6.29 -8.81
N ALA A 92 -3.96 5.77 -9.78
CA ALA A 92 -4.47 4.93 -10.84
C ALA A 92 -5.14 3.67 -10.29
N ALA A 93 -4.47 2.97 -9.37
CA ALA A 93 -5.02 1.78 -8.72
C ALA A 93 -6.27 2.10 -7.87
N ALA A 94 -6.24 3.21 -7.11
CA ALA A 94 -7.39 3.66 -6.32
C ALA A 94 -8.59 4.07 -7.20
N TYR A 95 -8.34 4.73 -8.33
CA TYR A 95 -9.37 5.14 -9.29
C TYR A 95 -10.01 3.92 -9.97
N ALA A 96 -9.21 2.94 -10.37
CA ALA A 96 -9.71 1.68 -10.94
C ALA A 96 -10.62 0.93 -9.96
N LEU A 97 -10.25 0.87 -8.67
CA LEU A 97 -11.09 0.30 -7.62
C LEU A 97 -12.42 1.05 -7.48
N GLN A 98 -12.40 2.39 -7.40
CA GLN A 98 -13.63 3.18 -7.32
C GLN A 98 -14.55 2.96 -8.53
N ARG A 99 -13.99 2.83 -9.73
CA ARG A 99 -14.76 2.54 -10.95
C ARG A 99 -15.39 1.15 -10.92
N ALA A 100 -14.66 0.15 -10.43
CA ALA A 100 -15.17 -1.21 -10.27
C ALA A 100 -16.30 -1.27 -9.22
N GLU A 101 -16.13 -0.62 -8.07
CA GLU A 101 -17.15 -0.51 -7.02
C GLU A 101 -18.41 0.22 -7.54
N GLN A 102 -18.25 1.31 -8.28
CA GLN A 102 -19.36 2.05 -8.91
C GLN A 102 -20.10 1.20 -9.96
N ALA A 103 -19.40 0.39 -10.74
CA ALA A 103 -20.01 -0.50 -11.72
C ALA A 103 -20.82 -1.60 -11.04
N GLN A 104 -20.33 -2.14 -9.92
CA GLN A 104 -21.00 -3.18 -9.13
C GLN A 104 -22.20 -2.64 -8.33
N GLY A 105 -22.10 -1.43 -7.78
CA GLY A 105 -23.18 -0.78 -7.03
C GLY A 105 -24.32 -0.22 -7.88
N ARG A 106 -24.17 -0.17 -9.21
CA ARG A 106 -25.23 0.27 -10.16
C ARG A 106 -26.09 -0.88 -10.69
N ALA A 107 -25.79 -2.12 -10.29
CA ALA A 107 -26.49 -3.33 -10.70
C ALA A 107 -27.46 -3.87 -9.62
N ALA A 108 -27.72 -3.09 -8.57
CA ALA A 108 -28.67 -3.40 -7.50
C ALA A 108 -29.87 -2.45 -7.54
#